data_AF-A0A1D1W4K6-F1
#
_entry.id   AF-A0A1D1W4K6-F1
#
_cell.length_a   1.000
_cell.length_b   1.000
_cell.length_c   1.000
_cell.angle_alpha   90.00
_cell.angle_beta   90.00
_cell.angle_gamma   90.00
#
_symmetry.space_group_name_H-M   'P 1'
#
loop_
_entity.id
_entity.type
_entity.pdbx_description
1 polymer ?
#
loop_
_entity_poly.entity_id
_entity_poly.type
_entity_poly.pdbx_seq_one_letter_code
_entity_poly.pdbx_strand_id
1 'polypeptide(L)'
;MGPKNAPEVIQFHDPDKAARALIQRRKAQKQIKRLSRQDEATERQSGKDVGPPKSVKLRQTDYHDMLRYGISNLKGSEKSQARMRLAIELGAKRPKQDTGHFKTFLKQYQSQKEEQQQAAQERQVVQLALLKSNLTSKGKGHKKNKRKSKKAGKNEIAGSLDGQVGKYNRGIQFISPKDLAGDRKSGPSQKKGKRK
;
A
#
# COMPACT_ATOMS: atom_id res chain seq x y z
N MET A 1 52.66 67.25 -34.78
CA MET A 1 51.75 66.29 -34.10
C MET A 1 52.38 64.91 -34.22
N GLY A 2 52.96 64.37 -33.15
CA GLY A 2 53.58 63.04 -33.15
C GLY A 2 52.66 62.00 -32.50
N PRO A 3 52.57 60.76 -33.02
CA PRO A 3 51.80 59.71 -32.38
C PRO A 3 52.46 59.26 -31.08
N LYS A 4 51.62 59.05 -30.07
CA LYS A 4 51.96 58.65 -28.71
C LYS A 4 52.53 57.22 -28.70
N ASN A 5 53.65 57.03 -28.00
CA ASN A 5 54.27 55.74 -27.73
C ASN A 5 53.27 54.80 -27.04
N ALA A 6 52.71 53.84 -27.76
CA ALA A 6 51.98 52.73 -27.17
C ALA A 6 52.98 51.70 -26.61
N PRO A 7 52.73 51.12 -25.43
CA PRO A 7 53.62 50.11 -24.87
C PRO A 7 53.65 48.86 -25.78
N GLU A 8 54.85 48.38 -26.10
CA GLU A 8 55.05 47.12 -26.79
C GLU A 8 54.61 45.96 -25.87
N VAL A 9 53.53 45.27 -26.24
CA VAL A 9 53.04 44.10 -25.51
C VAL A 9 53.59 42.84 -26.18
N ILE A 10 54.59 42.23 -25.57
CA ILE A 10 55.09 40.90 -25.99
C ILE A 10 54.05 39.86 -25.56
N GLN A 11 53.28 39.33 -26.52
CA GLN A 11 52.34 38.24 -26.26
C GLN A 11 53.08 36.90 -26.24
N PHE A 12 53.27 36.35 -25.04
CA PHE A 12 53.77 34.98 -24.88
C PHE A 12 52.65 33.97 -25.22
N HIS A 13 52.88 33.21 -26.30
CA HIS A 13 52.01 32.09 -26.68
C HIS A 13 52.39 30.84 -25.89
N ASP A 14 51.77 30.64 -24.72
CA ASP A 14 51.90 29.41 -23.96
C ASP A 14 51.00 28.29 -24.51
N PRO A 15 51.55 27.17 -25.00
CA PRO A 15 50.76 26.06 -25.56
C PRO A 15 49.87 25.40 -24.49
N ASP A 16 50.32 25.36 -23.24
CA ASP A 16 49.58 24.76 -22.13
C ASP A 16 48.34 25.58 -21.75
N LYS A 17 48.41 26.91 -21.87
CA LYS A 17 47.28 27.81 -21.62
C LYS A 17 46.19 27.61 -22.69
N ALA A 18 46.59 27.43 -23.94
CA ALA A 18 45.68 27.11 -25.04
C ALA A 18 44.99 25.75 -24.86
N ALA A 19 45.73 24.72 -24.44
CA ALA A 19 45.18 23.39 -24.17
C ALA A 19 44.13 23.41 -23.03
N ARG A 20 44.41 24.12 -21.94
CA ARG A 20 43.48 24.26 -20.80
C ARG A 20 42.19 24.99 -21.20
N ALA A 21 42.30 26.07 -21.98
CA ALA A 21 41.14 26.81 -22.48
C ALA A 21 40.25 25.95 -23.39
N LEU A 22 40.84 25.12 -24.24
CA LEU A 22 40.12 24.21 -25.13
C LEU A 22 39.35 23.12 -24.34
N ILE A 23 39.95 22.57 -23.28
CA ILE A 23 39.31 21.59 -22.41
C ILE A 23 38.11 22.22 -21.67
N GLN A 24 38.26 23.44 -21.16
CA GLN A 24 37.17 24.16 -20.48
C GLN A 24 36.00 24.45 -21.44
N ARG A 25 36.30 24.91 -22.66
CA ARG A 25 35.29 25.15 -23.70
C ARG A 25 34.51 23.88 -24.05
N ARG A 26 35.20 22.73 -24.18
CA ARG A 26 34.57 21.43 -24.41
C ARG A 26 33.68 20.98 -23.25
N LYS A 27 34.08 21.23 -22.00
CA LYS A 27 33.27 20.91 -20.81
C LYS A 27 31.99 21.76 -20.75
N ALA A 28 32.09 23.06 -21.02
CA ALA A 28 30.94 23.98 -21.06
C ALA A 28 29.93 23.58 -22.16
N GLN A 29 30.40 23.25 -23.37
CA GLN A 29 29.53 22.80 -24.46
C GLN A 29 28.78 21.50 -24.14
N LYS A 30 29.42 20.55 -23.43
CA LYS A 30 28.75 19.31 -23.00
C LYS A 30 27.66 19.56 -21.96
N GLN A 31 27.81 20.54 -21.09
CA GLN A 31 26.78 20.92 -20.11
C GLN A 31 25.59 21.59 -20.78
N ILE A 32 25.82 22.54 -21.70
CA ILE A 32 24.75 23.21 -22.46
C ILE A 32 23.93 22.21 -23.30
N LYS A 33 24.58 21.22 -23.91
CA LYS A 33 23.89 20.15 -24.67
C LYS A 33 23.08 19.19 -23.80
N ARG A 34 23.42 19.06 -22.51
CA ARG A 34 22.65 18.25 -21.55
C ARG A 34 21.41 18.99 -21.06
N LEU A 35 21.52 20.29 -20.80
CA LEU A 35 20.42 21.14 -20.36
C LEU A 35 19.36 21.31 -21.48
N SER A 36 19.79 21.62 -22.71
CA SER A 36 18.87 21.76 -23.86
C SER A 36 18.09 20.49 -24.22
N ARG A 37 18.63 19.29 -23.92
CA ARG A 37 17.90 18.02 -24.12
C ARG A 37 16.82 17.76 -23.07
N GLN A 38 16.88 18.41 -21.91
CA GLN A 38 15.84 18.30 -20.88
C GLN A 38 14.66 19.22 -21.18
N ASP A 39 14.91 20.38 -21.79
CA ASP A 39 13.85 21.33 -22.13
C ASP A 39 13.02 20.86 -23.35
N GLU A 40 13.65 20.32 -24.40
CA GLU A 40 12.93 19.77 -25.57
C GLU A 40 12.12 18.49 -25.26
N ALA A 41 12.50 17.73 -24.22
CA ALA A 41 11.73 16.56 -23.79
C ALA A 41 10.45 16.93 -23.04
N THR A 42 10.35 18.16 -22.53
CA THR A 42 9.22 18.62 -21.71
C THR A 42 8.15 19.32 -22.55
N GLU A 43 8.51 19.95 -23.67
CA GLU A 43 7.55 20.66 -24.53
C GLU A 43 6.75 19.77 -25.50
N ARG A 44 7.17 18.54 -25.80
CA ARG A 44 6.47 17.68 -26.78
C ARG A 44 5.28 16.88 -26.24
N GLN A 45 4.85 17.09 -24.99
CA GLN A 45 3.77 16.30 -24.37
C GLN A 45 2.53 17.10 -23.90
N SER A 46 2.47 18.41 -24.10
CA SER A 46 1.38 19.24 -23.56
C SER A 46 0.16 19.45 -24.49
N GLY A 47 0.12 18.82 -25.67
CA GLY A 47 -0.88 19.11 -26.71
C GLY A 47 -1.88 18.00 -27.04
N LYS A 48 -2.26 17.12 -26.10
CA LYS A 48 -3.33 16.13 -26.33
C LYS A 48 -4.52 16.36 -25.41
N ASP A 49 -5.66 16.62 -26.03
CA ASP A 49 -7.00 16.75 -25.46
C ASP A 49 -7.21 15.93 -24.18
N VAL A 50 -7.34 16.62 -23.05
CA VAL A 50 -7.74 16.01 -21.79
C VAL A 50 -9.25 15.79 -21.82
N GLY A 51 -9.66 14.71 -22.47
CA GLY A 51 -11.00 14.17 -22.29
C GLY A 51 -11.27 13.86 -20.81
N PRO A 52 -12.54 13.73 -20.39
CA PRO A 52 -12.88 13.39 -19.02
C PRO A 52 -12.11 12.13 -18.58
N PRO A 53 -11.61 12.08 -17.33
CA PRO A 53 -10.75 11.00 -16.88
C PRO A 53 -11.46 9.67 -17.06
N LYS A 54 -11.02 8.90 -18.06
CA LYS A 54 -11.47 7.53 -18.25
C LYS A 54 -11.05 6.77 -17.00
N SER A 55 -12.00 6.17 -16.31
CA SER A 55 -11.71 5.34 -15.14
C SER A 55 -10.82 4.17 -15.58
N VAL A 56 -9.53 4.28 -15.31
CA VAL A 56 -8.56 3.22 -15.58
C VAL A 56 -8.87 2.11 -14.57
N LYS A 57 -9.48 1.02 -15.05
CA LYS A 57 -9.59 -0.21 -14.27
C LYS A 57 -8.20 -0.78 -14.12
N LEU A 58 -7.56 -0.48 -12.98
CA LEU A 58 -6.28 -1.06 -12.60
C LEU A 58 -6.42 -2.58 -12.59
N ARG A 59 -5.64 -3.25 -13.43
CA ARG A 59 -5.47 -4.70 -13.37
C ARG A 59 -4.56 -5.01 -12.18
N GLN A 60 -4.64 -6.23 -11.65
CA GLN A 60 -3.76 -6.64 -10.54
C GLN A 60 -2.27 -6.56 -10.90
N THR A 61 -1.91 -6.68 -12.17
CA THR A 61 -0.55 -6.49 -12.68
C THR A 61 -0.03 -5.06 -12.49
N ASP A 62 -0.92 -4.08 -12.61
CA ASP A 62 -0.58 -2.66 -12.57
C ASP A 62 -0.15 -2.24 -11.16
N TYR A 63 -0.59 -2.97 -10.12
CA TYR A 63 -0.20 -2.73 -8.74
C TYR A 63 1.30 -2.91 -8.51
N HIS A 64 1.87 -4.03 -8.99
CA HIS A 64 3.29 -4.31 -8.82
C HIS A 64 4.15 -3.38 -9.67
N ASP A 65 3.67 -2.96 -10.83
CA ASP A 65 4.34 -1.96 -11.66
C ASP A 65 4.36 -0.59 -10.96
N MET A 66 3.24 -0.15 -10.39
CA MET A 66 3.20 1.07 -9.57
C MET A 66 4.20 1.02 -8.41
N LEU A 67 4.28 -0.11 -7.70
CA LEU A 67 5.27 -0.30 -6.64
C LEU A 67 6.70 -0.21 -7.19
N ARG A 68 6.97 -0.82 -8.35
CA ARG A 68 8.27 -0.78 -9.02
C ARG A 68 8.70 0.63 -9.40
N TYR A 69 7.78 1.43 -9.93
CA TYR A 69 8.00 2.85 -10.23
C TYR A 69 8.17 3.70 -8.96
N GLY A 70 7.45 3.38 -7.88
CA GLY A 70 7.67 4.01 -6.57
C GLY A 70 9.08 3.76 -6.05
N ILE A 71 9.58 2.54 -6.21
CA ILE A 71 10.92 2.13 -5.75
C ILE A 71 12.04 2.80 -6.56
N SER A 72 11.83 3.14 -7.84
CA SER A 72 12.90 3.76 -8.64
C SER A 72 13.35 5.12 -8.10
N ASN A 73 12.47 5.83 -7.39
CA ASN A 73 12.73 7.14 -6.82
C ASN A 73 13.49 7.09 -5.49
N LEU A 74 13.58 5.91 -4.85
CA LEU A 74 14.32 5.72 -3.61
C LEU A 74 15.83 5.58 -3.89
N LYS A 75 16.67 5.98 -2.92
CA LYS A 75 18.14 5.90 -3.00
C LYS A 75 18.70 4.99 -1.91
N GLY A 76 19.88 4.41 -2.17
CA GLY A 76 20.67 3.68 -1.17
C GLY A 76 19.95 2.51 -0.51
N SER A 77 20.00 2.48 0.84
CA SER A 77 19.44 1.42 1.70
C SER A 77 17.91 1.29 1.56
N GLU A 78 17.21 2.41 1.42
CA GLU A 78 15.74 2.44 1.27
C GLU A 78 15.30 1.72 -0.01
N LYS A 79 16.03 1.93 -1.12
CA LYS A 79 15.79 1.23 -2.38
C LYS A 79 15.97 -0.28 -2.24
N SER A 80 17.00 -0.70 -1.50
CA SER A 80 17.27 -2.12 -1.25
C SER A 80 16.15 -2.76 -0.43
N GLN A 81 15.72 -2.11 0.66
CA GLN A 81 14.62 -2.59 1.50
C GLN A 81 13.30 -2.65 0.73
N ALA A 82 13.00 -1.64 -0.08
CA ALA A 82 11.76 -1.60 -0.85
C ALA A 82 11.72 -2.68 -1.96
N ARG A 83 12.86 -2.94 -2.63
CA ARG A 83 13.00 -4.08 -3.55
C ARG A 83 12.82 -5.42 -2.86
N MET A 84 13.40 -5.58 -1.67
CA MET A 84 13.25 -6.79 -0.87
C MET A 84 11.79 -7.03 -0.47
N ARG A 85 11.08 -5.98 -0.04
CA ARG A 85 9.63 -6.06 0.27
C ARG A 85 8.81 -6.47 -0.95
N LEU A 86 9.05 -5.84 -2.11
CA LEU A 86 8.39 -6.20 -3.36
C LEU A 86 8.65 -7.67 -3.73
N ALA A 87 9.89 -8.15 -3.59
CA ALA A 87 10.21 -9.55 -3.86
C ALA A 87 9.44 -10.50 -2.93
N ILE A 88 9.31 -10.16 -1.64
CA ILE A 88 8.53 -10.96 -0.67
C ILE A 88 7.04 -10.97 -1.03
N GLU A 89 6.48 -9.83 -1.45
CA GLU A 89 5.09 -9.74 -1.90
C GLU A 89 4.83 -10.59 -3.16
N LEU A 90 5.82 -10.68 -4.05
CA LEU A 90 5.80 -11.56 -5.23
C LEU A 90 6.03 -13.04 -4.89
N GLY A 91 6.21 -13.39 -3.61
CA GLY A 91 6.33 -14.77 -3.14
C GLY A 91 7.76 -15.23 -2.86
N ALA A 92 8.77 -14.35 -2.93
CA ALA A 92 10.12 -14.70 -2.53
C ALA A 92 10.19 -15.00 -1.02
N LYS A 93 11.03 -15.96 -0.65
CA LYS A 93 11.27 -16.29 0.76
C LYS A 93 11.97 -15.11 1.46
N ARG A 94 11.50 -14.78 2.67
CA ARG A 94 12.12 -13.73 3.49
C ARG A 94 13.59 -14.07 3.80
N PRO A 95 14.50 -13.08 3.77
CA PRO A 95 15.88 -13.31 4.16
C PRO A 95 15.94 -13.79 5.61
N LYS A 96 16.90 -14.67 5.89
CA LYS A 96 17.17 -15.11 7.27
C LYS A 96 17.68 -13.90 8.04
N GLN A 97 17.14 -13.68 9.23
CA GLN A 97 17.70 -12.71 10.15
C GLN A 97 19.03 -13.25 10.66
N ASP A 98 20.04 -12.39 10.78
CA ASP A 98 21.30 -12.79 11.40
C ASP A 98 21.04 -13.29 12.81
N THR A 99 21.50 -14.51 13.09
CA THR A 99 21.33 -15.16 14.38
C THR A 99 22.25 -14.48 15.39
N GLY A 100 21.73 -13.47 16.08
CA GLY A 100 22.37 -12.89 17.26
C GLY A 100 22.32 -13.83 18.46
N HIS A 101 23.01 -13.45 19.54
CA HIS A 101 22.98 -14.20 20.80
C HIS A 101 21.55 -14.34 21.32
N PHE A 102 21.13 -15.56 21.72
CA PHE A 102 19.76 -15.86 22.18
C PHE A 102 19.17 -14.86 23.19
N LYS A 103 19.98 -14.34 24.13
CA LYS A 103 19.53 -13.34 25.11
C LYS A 103 19.10 -12.01 24.47
N THR A 104 19.78 -11.57 23.41
CA THR A 104 19.41 -10.32 22.70
C THR A 104 18.15 -10.53 21.87
N PHE A 105 17.99 -11.70 21.25
CA PHE A 105 16.78 -12.07 20.53
C PHE A 105 15.54 -12.05 21.45
N LEU A 106 15.62 -12.63 22.65
CA LEU A 106 14.50 -12.63 23.60
C LEU A 106 14.10 -11.21 24.03
N LYS A 107 15.08 -10.34 24.30
CA LYS A 107 14.82 -8.94 24.65
C LYS A 107 14.13 -8.19 23.51
N GLN A 108 14.63 -8.35 22.27
CA GLN A 108 14.02 -7.74 21.08
C GLN A 108 12.61 -8.28 20.81
N TYR A 109 12.37 -9.57 21.04
CA TYR A 109 11.06 -10.16 20.86
C TYR A 109 10.04 -9.63 21.88
N GLN A 110 10.44 -9.50 23.15
CA GLN A 110 9.61 -8.91 24.19
C GLN A 110 9.28 -7.45 23.87
N SER A 111 10.27 -6.63 23.51
CA SER A 111 10.05 -5.23 23.17
C SER A 111 9.12 -5.06 21.96
N GLN A 112 9.29 -5.87 20.91
CA GLN A 112 8.39 -5.85 19.74
C GLN A 112 6.96 -6.25 20.11
N LYS A 113 6.78 -7.21 21.02
CA LYS A 113 5.46 -7.62 21.49
C LYS A 113 4.77 -6.52 22.27
N GLU A 114 5.50 -5.81 23.12
CA GLU A 114 4.98 -4.66 23.88
C GLU A 114 4.61 -3.50 22.96
N GLU A 115 5.47 -3.16 22.00
CA GLU A 115 5.21 -2.12 21.00
C GLU A 115 3.97 -2.44 20.15
N GLN A 116 3.80 -3.69 19.73
CA GLN A 116 2.60 -4.13 19.02
C GLN A 116 1.33 -4.03 19.87
N GLN A 117 1.41 -4.33 21.18
CA GLN A 117 0.28 -4.18 22.08
C GLN A 117 -0.09 -2.71 22.28
N GLN A 118 0.90 -1.82 22.44
CA GLN A 118 0.68 -0.38 22.55
C GLN A 118 0.06 0.17 21.27
N ALA A 119 0.63 -0.15 20.09
CA ALA A 119 0.07 0.27 18.81
C ALA A 119 -1.35 -0.28 18.58
N ALA A 120 -1.66 -1.50 19.05
CA ALA A 120 -3.01 -2.04 18.98
C ALA A 120 -3.99 -1.30 19.88
N GLN A 121 -3.56 -0.92 21.09
CA GLN A 121 -4.37 -0.11 22.01
C GLN A 121 -4.62 1.28 21.43
N GLU A 122 -3.60 1.96 20.90
CA GLU A 122 -3.73 3.26 20.24
C GLU A 122 -4.72 3.20 19.07
N ARG A 123 -4.60 2.19 18.20
CA ARG A 123 -5.55 1.99 17.10
C ARG A 123 -6.98 1.78 17.59
N GLN A 124 -7.17 1.06 18.69
CA GLN A 124 -8.50 0.88 19.30
C GLN A 124 -9.04 2.21 19.85
N VAL A 125 -8.21 3.00 20.54
CA VAL A 125 -8.60 4.32 21.06
C VAL A 125 -8.98 5.26 19.91
N VAL A 126 -8.19 5.32 18.84
CA VAL A 126 -8.48 6.14 17.66
C VAL A 126 -9.76 5.68 16.96
N GLN A 127 -9.98 4.38 16.80
CA GLN A 127 -11.23 3.86 16.24
C GLN A 127 -12.44 4.21 17.12
N LEU A 128 -12.32 4.11 18.43
CA LEU A 128 -13.38 4.49 19.37
C LEU A 128 -13.64 6.01 19.35
N ALA A 129 -12.61 6.84 19.20
CA ALA A 129 -12.73 8.28 19.06
C ALA A 129 -13.43 8.67 17.74
N LEU A 130 -13.06 8.03 16.63
CA LEU A 130 -13.71 8.21 15.32
C LEU A 130 -15.16 7.73 15.31
N LEU A 131 -15.47 6.65 16.04
CA LEU A 131 -16.85 6.19 16.22
C LEU A 131 -17.66 7.21 17.02
N LYS A 132 -17.11 7.77 18.10
CA LYS A 132 -17.78 8.78 18.92
C LYS A 132 -17.99 10.11 18.19
N SER A 133 -17.02 10.56 17.37
CA SER A 133 -17.15 11.78 16.58
C SER A 133 -18.16 11.65 15.43
N ASN A 134 -18.31 10.46 14.86
CA ASN A 134 -19.30 10.20 13.81
C ASN A 134 -20.72 9.97 14.34
N LEU A 135 -20.93 9.88 15.66
CA LEU A 135 -22.25 9.69 16.27
C LEU A 135 -23.02 11.01 16.50
N THR A 136 -22.38 12.18 16.39
CA THR A 136 -23.04 13.49 16.62
C THR A 136 -23.61 14.12 15.36
N SER A 137 -23.30 13.59 14.18
CA SER A 137 -23.84 14.05 12.90
C SER A 137 -24.62 12.93 12.22
N LYS A 138 -25.94 13.15 12.07
CA LYS A 138 -26.95 12.31 11.39
C LYS A 138 -27.72 11.31 12.26
N GLY A 139 -28.85 11.79 12.77
CA GLY A 139 -30.16 11.38 12.23
C GLY A 139 -30.70 10.00 12.62
N LYS A 140 -31.87 10.04 13.27
CA LYS A 140 -32.95 9.05 13.26
C LYS A 140 -32.70 7.73 12.49
N GLY A 141 -32.74 6.63 13.22
CA GLY A 141 -33.37 5.40 12.72
C GLY A 141 -32.45 4.32 12.13
N HIS A 142 -31.61 3.70 12.95
CA HIS A 142 -31.27 2.29 12.71
C HIS A 142 -31.13 1.53 14.03
N LYS A 143 -32.26 0.96 14.50
CA LYS A 143 -32.24 -0.22 15.36
C LYS A 143 -31.60 -1.36 14.56
N LYS A 144 -30.26 -1.42 14.55
CA LYS A 144 -29.54 -2.63 14.15
C LYS A 144 -29.88 -3.69 15.19
N ASN A 145 -30.81 -4.57 14.83
CA ASN A 145 -30.99 -5.86 15.48
C ASN A 145 -29.65 -6.60 15.44
N LYS A 146 -28.79 -6.37 16.43
CA LYS A 146 -27.68 -7.25 16.77
C LYS A 146 -28.30 -8.54 17.29
N ARG A 147 -28.80 -9.38 16.37
CA ARG A 147 -28.90 -10.82 16.64
C ARG A 147 -27.46 -11.25 16.89
N LYS A 148 -27.10 -11.39 18.16
CA LYS A 148 -25.84 -12.01 18.58
C LYS A 148 -25.76 -13.34 17.83
N SER A 149 -24.96 -13.42 16.76
CA SER A 149 -24.56 -14.72 16.23
C SER A 149 -23.77 -15.38 17.34
N LYS A 150 -24.42 -16.25 18.11
CA LYS A 150 -23.73 -17.16 19.00
C LYS A 150 -22.72 -17.88 18.11
N LYS A 151 -21.43 -17.73 18.42
CA LYS A 151 -20.36 -18.45 17.73
C LYS A 151 -20.74 -19.93 17.82
N ALA A 152 -21.05 -20.53 16.68
CA ALA A 152 -21.28 -21.96 16.62
C ALA A 152 -20.02 -22.64 17.15
N GLY A 153 -20.15 -23.39 18.24
CA GLY A 153 -19.04 -24.20 18.74
C GLY A 153 -18.62 -25.19 17.66
N LYS A 154 -17.37 -25.66 17.68
CA LYS A 154 -16.86 -26.68 16.74
C LYS A 154 -17.71 -27.97 16.68
N ASN A 155 -18.62 -28.17 17.64
CA ASN A 155 -19.52 -29.32 17.75
C ASN A 155 -20.99 -28.98 17.47
N GLU A 156 -21.30 -27.77 16.98
CA GLU A 156 -22.63 -27.39 16.55
C GLU A 156 -22.75 -27.60 15.04
N ILE A 157 -23.53 -28.61 14.62
CA ILE A 157 -23.83 -28.86 13.21
C ILE A 157 -24.74 -27.72 12.73
N ALA A 158 -24.18 -26.80 11.95
CA ALA A 158 -24.88 -25.65 11.42
C ALA A 158 -25.71 -26.04 10.20
N GLY A 159 -26.94 -26.48 10.43
CA GLY A 159 -27.90 -26.80 9.37
C GLY A 159 -28.83 -27.92 9.79
N SER A 160 -30.07 -27.88 9.32
CA SER A 160 -30.96 -29.04 9.33
C SER A 160 -30.42 -30.02 8.30
N LEU A 161 -29.68 -31.04 8.75
CA LEU A 161 -29.45 -32.22 7.93
C LEU A 161 -30.82 -32.83 7.62
N ASP A 162 -31.05 -33.21 6.37
CA ASP A 162 -32.34 -33.78 5.97
C ASP A 162 -32.62 -35.04 6.82
N GLY A 163 -33.82 -35.13 7.41
CA GLY A 163 -34.21 -36.18 8.35
C GLY A 163 -33.80 -35.99 9.82
N GLN A 164 -33.05 -34.95 10.19
CA GLN A 164 -32.68 -34.72 11.59
C GLN A 164 -33.82 -34.06 12.40
N VAL A 165 -34.23 -34.70 13.49
CA VAL A 165 -35.24 -34.18 14.43
C VAL A 165 -34.56 -33.37 15.54
N GLY A 166 -34.87 -32.09 15.66
CA GLY A 166 -34.30 -31.22 16.71
C GLY A 166 -32.86 -30.73 16.43
N LYS A 167 -32.22 -30.15 17.45
CA LYS A 167 -30.89 -29.53 17.35
C LYS A 167 -29.82 -30.35 18.07
N TYR A 168 -28.69 -30.58 17.43
CA TYR A 168 -27.55 -31.22 18.05
C TYR A 168 -26.58 -30.18 18.63
N ASN A 169 -26.28 -30.27 19.93
CA ASN A 169 -25.30 -29.42 20.58
C ASN A 169 -24.47 -30.23 21.57
N ARG A 170 -23.14 -30.28 21.36
CA ARG A 170 -22.16 -30.89 22.29
C ARG A 170 -22.50 -32.33 22.71
N GLY A 171 -22.84 -33.18 21.75
CA GLY A 171 -23.12 -34.59 22.05
C GLY A 171 -24.58 -34.90 22.40
N ILE A 172 -25.41 -33.87 22.61
CA ILE A 172 -26.79 -34.02 23.09
C ILE A 172 -27.77 -33.52 22.02
N GLN A 173 -28.83 -34.29 21.79
CA GLN A 173 -29.93 -33.94 20.89
C GLN A 173 -31.05 -33.25 21.68
N PHE A 174 -31.35 -32.00 21.33
CA PHE A 174 -32.44 -31.22 21.89
C PHE A 174 -33.64 -31.28 20.97
N ILE A 175 -34.71 -31.96 21.42
CA ILE A 175 -35.96 -32.11 20.68
C ILE A 175 -36.99 -31.16 21.28
N SER A 176 -37.60 -30.30 20.46
CA SER A 176 -38.70 -29.45 20.92
C SER A 176 -40.05 -30.16 20.77
N PRO A 177 -41.08 -29.82 21.57
CA PRO A 177 -42.41 -30.39 21.41
C PRO A 177 -43.01 -30.23 20.00
N LYS A 178 -42.56 -29.21 19.26
CA LYS A 178 -42.95 -28.95 17.87
C LYS A 178 -42.33 -29.96 16.89
N ASP A 179 -41.11 -30.41 17.18
CA ASP A 179 -40.45 -31.44 16.39
C ASP A 179 -41.14 -32.82 16.59
N LEU A 180 -41.68 -33.07 17.78
CA LEU A 180 -42.49 -34.26 18.08
C LEU A 180 -43.86 -34.24 17.39
N ALA A 181 -44.43 -33.04 17.19
CA ALA A 181 -45.71 -32.86 16.50
C ALA A 181 -45.63 -33.10 14.99
N GLY A 182 -44.45 -33.38 14.43
CA GLY A 182 -44.28 -33.69 13.00
C GLY A 182 -44.29 -32.46 12.08
N ASP A 183 -44.30 -31.24 12.64
CA ASP A 183 -44.22 -29.98 11.90
C ASP A 183 -42.80 -29.79 11.34
N ARG A 184 -42.48 -30.53 10.28
CA ARG A 184 -41.24 -30.37 9.52
C ARG A 184 -41.24 -28.96 8.95
N LYS A 185 -40.30 -28.12 9.38
CA LYS A 185 -39.99 -26.88 8.67
C LYS A 185 -39.47 -27.26 7.30
N SER A 186 -40.37 -27.30 6.32
CA SER A 186 -40.00 -27.27 4.91
C SER A 186 -39.05 -26.09 4.69
N GLY A 187 -38.03 -26.34 3.86
CA GLY A 187 -36.86 -25.46 3.68
C GLY A 187 -37.18 -24.01 3.31
N PRO A 188 -36.16 -23.16 3.15
CA PRO A 188 -36.35 -21.72 2.97
C PRO A 188 -37.23 -21.44 1.76
N SER A 189 -38.47 -21.01 2.01
CA SER A 189 -39.36 -20.50 0.98
C SER A 189 -38.70 -19.30 0.33
N GLN A 190 -38.41 -19.41 -0.97
CA GLN A 190 -37.93 -18.29 -1.76
C GLN A 190 -38.99 -17.18 -1.67
N LYS A 191 -38.65 -16.09 -0.96
CA LYS A 191 -39.46 -14.87 -0.95
C LYS A 191 -39.55 -14.34 -2.38
N LYS A 192 -40.67 -14.58 -3.05
CA LYS A 192 -41.05 -13.85 -4.27
C LYS A 192 -41.12 -12.37 -3.92
N GLY A 193 -40.18 -11.59 -4.46
CA GLY A 193 -40.21 -10.13 -4.37
C GLY A 193 -41.43 -9.59 -5.10
N LYS A 194 -42.36 -8.97 -4.37
CA LYS A 194 -43.34 -8.06 -4.97
C LYS A 194 -42.60 -6.78 -5.35
N ARG A 195 -42.40 -6.57 -6.65
CA ARG A 195 -42.10 -5.25 -7.22
C ARG A 195 -43.36 -4.38 -7.08
N LYS A 196 -43.21 -3.22 -6.46
CA LYS A 196 -44.09 -2.06 -6.66
C LYS A 196 -43.34 -1.09 -7.56
#